data_AF-A0A5S3T0K7-F1
#
_entry.id   AF-A0A5S3T0K7-F1
#
_cell.length_a   1.000
_cell.length_b   1.000
_cell.length_c   1.000
_cell.angle_alpha   90.00
_cell.angle_beta   90.00
_cell.angle_gamma   90.00
#
_symmetry.space_group_name_H-M   'P 1'
#
loop_
_entity.id
_entity.type
_entity.pdbx_description
1 polymer ?
#
loop_
_entity_poly.entity_id
_entity_poly.type
_entity_poly.pdbx_seq_one_letter_code
_entity_poly.pdbx_strand_id
1 'polypeptide(L)'
;LKNAEKALDDGDFRWVAEVTSYLITLDREDMTARQLKAKAFRPLAFDQINVNWRNFYLSSALEMEGKAPRPLNTRSSGVMAAMPASVVLQHMAVRVDPVKTADLEITGAFELPSGEKYALELRRGV
;
A
#
# COMPACT_ATOMS: atom_id res chain seq x y z
N LEU A 1 3.64 19.41 16.88
CA LEU A 1 3.86 20.45 15.85
C LEU A 1 5.01 21.37 16.20
N LYS A 2 4.98 22.17 17.27
CA LYS A 2 6.09 23.08 17.67
C LYS A 2 7.49 22.45 17.62
N ASN A 3 7.67 21.25 18.17
CA ASN A 3 8.97 20.57 18.15
C ASN A 3 9.42 20.19 16.73
N ALA A 4 8.48 19.83 15.85
CA ALA A 4 8.78 19.50 14.47
C ALA A 4 9.03 20.76 13.62
N GLU A 5 8.37 21.89 13.92
CA GLU A 5 8.67 23.17 13.27
C GLU A 5 10.07 23.65 13.66
N LYS A 6 10.41 23.60 14.95
CA LYS A 6 11.76 23.90 15.43
C LYS A 6 12.82 23.01 14.77
N ALA A 7 12.57 21.70 14.72
CA ALA A 7 13.49 20.76 14.08
C ALA A 7 13.67 21.03 12.58
N LEU A 8 12.63 21.56 11.91
CA LEU A 8 12.72 21.97 10.52
C LEU A 8 13.64 23.19 10.37
N ASP A 9 13.50 24.18 11.25
CA ASP A 9 14.35 25.37 11.26
C ASP A 9 15.82 25.02 11.58
N ASP A 10 16.03 24.04 12.46
CA ASP A 10 17.35 23.50 12.82
C ASP A 10 17.95 22.57 11.73
N GLY A 11 17.19 22.26 10.67
CA GLY A 11 17.62 21.39 9.57
C GLY A 11 17.64 19.89 9.90
N ASP A 12 17.07 19.46 11.04
CA ASP A 12 16.95 18.05 11.41
C ASP A 12 15.75 17.40 10.73
N PHE A 13 15.85 17.25 9.41
CA PHE A 13 14.77 16.71 8.59
C PHE A 13 14.39 15.27 8.96
N ARG A 14 15.32 14.47 9.49
CA ARG A 14 15.03 13.11 9.96
C ARG A 14 14.07 13.16 11.14
N TRP A 15 14.38 14.01 12.12
CA TRP A 15 13.53 14.17 13.28
C TRP A 15 12.17 14.78 12.95
N VAL A 16 12.10 15.75 12.03
CA VAL A 16 10.81 16.27 11.54
C VAL A 16 9.95 15.15 10.97
N ALA A 17 10.53 14.29 10.11
CA ALA A 17 9.81 13.20 9.48
C ALA A 17 9.31 12.15 10.50
N GLU A 18 10.10 11.87 11.54
CA GLU A 18 9.73 10.96 12.61
C GLU A 18 8.58 11.53 13.46
N VAL A 19 8.74 12.74 14.00
CA VAL A 19 7.73 13.33 14.91
C VAL A 19 6.39 13.55 14.20
N THR A 20 6.41 14.00 12.95
CA THR A 20 5.18 14.17 12.16
C THR A 20 4.50 12.84 11.83
N SER A 21 5.23 11.72 11.82
CA SER A 21 4.62 10.39 11.64
C SER A 21 3.66 10.03 12.76
N TYR A 22 3.98 10.35 14.01
CA TYR A 22 3.08 10.10 15.13
C TYR A 22 1.79 10.91 15.01
N LEU A 23 1.90 12.19 14.61
CA LEU A 23 0.74 13.07 14.42
C LEU A 23 -0.20 12.56 13.31
N ILE A 24 0.36 12.21 12.16
CA ILE A 24 -0.41 11.69 11.01
C ILE A 24 -1.03 10.32 11.33
N THR A 25 -0.41 9.56 12.23
CA THR A 25 -0.98 8.28 12.69
C THR A 25 -2.24 8.49 13.53
N LEU A 26 -2.28 9.58 14.32
CA LEU A 26 -3.43 9.96 15.14
C LEU A 26 -4.55 10.59 14.29
N ASP A 27 -4.18 11.48 13.36
CA ASP A 27 -5.11 12.11 12.43
C ASP A 27 -4.53 12.12 11.01
N ARG A 28 -5.09 11.26 10.15
CA ARG A 28 -4.64 11.12 8.75
C ARG A 28 -4.97 12.33 7.90
N GLU A 29 -5.92 13.17 8.32
CA GLU A 29 -6.36 14.36 7.58
C GLU A 29 -5.69 15.65 8.08
N ASP A 30 -4.78 15.58 9.08
CA ASP A 30 -3.98 16.73 9.53
C ASP A 30 -3.00 17.17 8.43
N MET A 31 -3.48 18.07 7.57
CA MET A 31 -2.70 18.63 6.48
C MET A 31 -1.49 19.43 6.97
N THR A 32 -1.51 19.97 8.19
CA THR A 32 -0.37 20.72 8.73
C THR A 32 0.80 19.77 8.99
N ALA A 33 0.55 18.66 9.69
CA ALA A 33 1.56 17.63 9.93
C ALA A 33 2.05 16.98 8.63
N ARG A 34 1.13 16.69 7.69
CA ARG A 34 1.48 16.14 6.38
C ARG A 34 2.38 17.06 5.57
N GLN A 35 2.04 18.35 5.47
CA GLN A 35 2.85 19.33 4.76
C GLN A 35 4.23 19.49 5.40
N LEU A 36 4.32 19.47 6.73
CA LEU A 36 5.58 19.53 7.45
C LEU A 36 6.47 18.31 7.15
N LYS A 37 5.87 17.12 7.11
CA LYS A 37 6.57 15.88 6.72
C LYS A 37 7.05 15.92 5.26
N ALA A 38 6.22 16.43 4.34
CA ALA A 38 6.58 16.61 2.94
C ALA A 38 7.76 17.57 2.75
N LYS A 39 7.81 18.66 3.53
CA LYS A 39 8.94 19.60 3.55
C LYS A 39 10.25 18.92 3.98
N ALA A 40 10.21 18.06 5.00
CA ALA A 40 11.38 17.33 5.47
C ALA A 40 11.86 16.23 4.51
N PHE A 41 10.94 15.55 3.82
CA PHE A 41 11.29 14.50 2.87
C PHE A 41 12.11 14.99 1.67
N ARG A 42 11.92 16.23 1.20
CA ARG A 42 12.64 16.74 0.02
C ARG A 42 14.16 16.88 0.25
N PRO A 43 14.64 17.56 1.31
CA PRO A 43 16.06 17.57 1.64
C PRO A 43 16.62 16.16 1.85
N LEU A 44 15.90 15.30 2.58
CA LEU A 44 16.32 13.91 2.78
C LEU A 44 16.50 13.17 1.46
N ALA A 45 15.63 13.41 0.48
CA ALA A 45 15.72 12.82 -0.86
C ALA A 45 16.91 13.36 -1.66
N PHE A 46 17.23 14.65 -1.53
CA PHE A 46 18.35 15.27 -2.24
C PHE A 46 19.70 14.76 -1.72
N ASP A 47 19.78 14.41 -0.44
CA ASP A 47 20.98 13.80 0.16
C ASP A 47 21.12 12.30 -0.15
N GLN A 48 20.10 11.67 -0.74
CA GLN A 48 20.17 10.25 -1.07
C GLN A 48 20.91 9.96 -2.38
N ILE A 49 21.96 9.16 -2.28
CA ILE A 49 22.59 8.47 -3.42
C ILE A 49 21.72 7.28 -3.87
N ASN A 50 21.04 6.63 -2.94
CA ASN A 50 20.17 5.49 -3.25
C ASN A 50 18.90 5.98 -3.96
N VAL A 51 18.79 5.63 -5.25
CA VAL A 51 17.67 6.01 -6.12
C VAL A 51 16.33 5.54 -5.56
N ASN A 52 16.26 4.36 -4.95
CA ASN A 52 15.02 3.85 -4.36
C ASN A 52 14.59 4.70 -3.17
N TRP A 53 15.52 5.06 -2.28
CA TRP A 53 15.20 5.90 -1.12
C TRP A 53 14.82 7.32 -1.53
N ARG A 54 15.53 7.89 -2.51
CA ARG A 54 15.15 9.18 -3.12
C ARG A 54 13.73 9.14 -3.66
N ASN A 55 13.39 8.10 -4.43
CA ASN A 55 12.06 7.93 -5.00
C ASN A 55 11.00 7.78 -3.91
N PHE A 56 11.24 6.97 -2.86
CA PHE A 56 10.30 6.85 -1.75
C PHE A 56 10.04 8.18 -1.06
N TYR A 57 11.07 8.94 -0.71
CA TYR A 57 10.89 10.26 -0.09
C TYR A 57 10.08 11.22 -0.97
N LEU A 58 10.38 11.29 -2.27
CA LEU A 58 9.68 12.18 -3.19
C LEU A 58 8.23 11.75 -3.44
N SER A 59 7.98 10.44 -3.64
CA SER A 59 6.62 9.90 -3.79
C SER A 59 5.80 10.10 -2.53
N SER A 60 6.36 9.82 -1.35
CA SER A 60 5.66 10.07 -0.09
C SER A 60 5.41 11.55 0.16
N ALA A 61 6.33 12.45 -0.22
CA ALA A 61 6.08 13.89 -0.14
C ALA A 61 4.88 14.32 -1.00
N LEU A 62 4.76 13.79 -2.22
CA LEU A 62 3.60 14.04 -3.08
C LEU A 62 2.30 13.51 -2.49
N GLU A 63 2.32 12.31 -1.89
CA GLU A 63 1.16 11.74 -1.19
C GLU A 63 0.74 12.59 0.02
N MET A 64 1.70 13.03 0.83
CA MET A 64 1.42 13.92 1.95
C MET A 64 0.79 15.24 1.49
N GLU A 65 1.15 15.73 0.30
CA GLU A 65 0.56 16.93 -0.32
C GLU A 65 -0.80 16.70 -1.00
N GLY A 66 -1.33 15.48 -0.98
CA GLY A 66 -2.57 15.15 -1.69
C GLY A 66 -2.42 15.07 -3.21
N LYS A 67 -1.17 14.98 -3.70
CA LYS A 67 -0.81 14.86 -5.12
C LYS A 67 -0.36 13.45 -5.48
N ALA A 68 -0.85 12.45 -4.74
CA ALA A 68 -0.53 11.05 -5.00
C ALA A 68 -0.82 10.71 -6.46
N PRO A 69 0.13 10.08 -7.19
CA PRO A 69 -0.14 9.62 -8.54
C PRO A 69 -1.30 8.62 -8.53
N ARG A 70 -2.10 8.62 -9.60
CA ARG A 70 -3.22 7.68 -9.73
C ARG A 70 -2.72 6.24 -9.58
N PRO A 71 -3.50 5.36 -8.91
CA PRO A 71 -3.11 3.96 -8.79
C PRO A 71 -2.86 3.36 -10.18
N LEU A 72 -1.69 2.79 -10.36
CA LEU A 72 -1.32 2.11 -11.59
C LEU A 72 -2.18 0.85 -11.73
N ASN A 73 -2.85 0.70 -12.88
CA ASN A 73 -3.47 -0.57 -13.22
C ASN A 73 -2.36 -1.51 -13.73
N THR A 74 -1.84 -2.35 -12.84
CA THR A 74 -0.75 -3.30 -13.13
C THR A 74 -1.26 -4.62 -13.75
N ARG A 75 -2.55 -4.73 -14.05
CA ARG A 75 -3.13 -5.92 -14.67
C ARG A 75 -2.80 -5.95 -16.16
N SER A 76 -1.70 -6.61 -16.50
CA SER A 76 -1.41 -6.97 -17.89
C SER A 76 -2.32 -8.14 -18.31
N SER A 77 -3.11 -7.95 -19.37
CA SER A 77 -3.94 -9.01 -19.95
C SER A 77 -3.11 -10.22 -20.37
N GLY A 78 -1.89 -9.99 -20.89
CA GLY A 78 -0.98 -11.06 -21.28
C GLY A 78 -0.46 -11.87 -20.09
N VAL A 79 -0.17 -11.22 -18.96
CA VAL A 79 0.24 -11.93 -17.73
C VAL A 79 -0.92 -12.77 -17.20
N MET A 80 -2.14 -12.22 -17.19
CA MET A 80 -3.33 -12.95 -16.73
C MET A 80 -3.62 -14.17 -17.61
N ALA A 81 -3.46 -14.05 -18.92
CA ALA A 81 -3.71 -15.14 -19.86
C ALA A 81 -2.67 -16.27 -19.77
N ALA A 82 -1.46 -15.98 -19.30
CA ALA A 82 -0.39 -16.97 -19.11
C ALA A 82 -0.40 -17.63 -17.72
N MET A 83 -1.22 -17.15 -16.78
CA MET A 83 -1.29 -17.73 -15.43
C MET A 83 -2.00 -19.09 -15.46
N PRO A 84 -1.42 -20.12 -14.81
CA PRO A 84 -2.11 -21.39 -14.61
C PRO A 84 -3.42 -21.18 -13.85
N ALA A 85 -4.46 -21.93 -14.21
CA ALA A 85 -5.78 -21.81 -13.57
C ALA A 85 -5.71 -22.05 -12.05
N SER A 86 -4.85 -22.97 -11.60
CA SER A 86 -4.58 -23.22 -10.17
C SER A 86 -4.10 -21.97 -9.42
N VAL A 87 -3.24 -21.15 -10.03
CA VAL A 87 -2.73 -19.91 -9.43
C VAL A 87 -3.84 -18.87 -9.34
N VAL A 88 -4.69 -18.77 -10.37
CA VAL A 88 -5.85 -17.87 -10.36
C VAL A 88 -6.82 -18.24 -9.24
N LEU A 89 -7.10 -19.55 -9.09
CA LEU A 89 -7.98 -20.05 -8.03
C LEU A 89 -7.39 -19.85 -6.64
N GLN A 90 -6.08 -20.09 -6.44
CA GLN A 90 -5.39 -19.79 -5.18
C GLN A 90 -5.44 -18.29 -4.85
N HIS A 91 -5.33 -17.41 -5.85
CA HIS A 91 -5.45 -15.97 -5.65
C HIS A 91 -6.86 -15.55 -5.20
N MET A 92 -7.90 -16.38 -5.40
CA MET A 92 -9.23 -16.08 -4.84
C MET A 92 -9.23 -16.18 -3.32
N ALA A 93 -8.47 -17.10 -2.73
CA ALA A 93 -8.40 -17.29 -1.28
C ALA A 93 -7.93 -16.01 -0.56
N VAL A 94 -6.93 -15.31 -1.09
CA VAL A 94 -6.43 -14.04 -0.51
C VAL A 94 -7.39 -12.85 -0.67
N ARG A 95 -8.48 -13.02 -1.42
CA ARG A 95 -9.52 -12.00 -1.62
C ARG A 95 -10.78 -12.27 -0.80
N VAL A 96 -10.82 -13.38 -0.06
CA VAL A 96 -11.93 -13.70 0.84
C VAL A 96 -11.97 -12.65 1.95
N ASP A 97 -13.16 -12.12 2.22
CA ASP A 97 -13.43 -11.30 3.39
C ASP A 97 -13.78 -12.24 4.55
N PRO A 98 -12.86 -12.47 5.52
CA PRO A 98 -13.06 -13.49 6.55
C PRO A 98 -14.22 -13.12 7.49
N VAL A 99 -14.51 -11.83 7.66
CA VAL A 99 -15.59 -11.37 8.55
C VAL A 99 -16.95 -11.69 7.93
N LYS A 100 -17.11 -11.44 6.63
CA LYS A 100 -18.37 -11.75 5.92
C LYS A 100 -18.63 -13.23 5.71
N THR A 101 -17.61 -14.07 5.87
CA THR A 101 -17.64 -15.50 5.55
C THR A 101 -17.42 -16.40 6.76
N ALA A 102 -17.47 -15.82 7.97
CA ALA A 102 -17.20 -16.50 9.23
C ALA A 102 -18.11 -17.70 9.51
N ASP A 103 -19.38 -17.62 9.07
CA ASP A 103 -20.39 -18.66 9.30
C ASP A 103 -20.69 -19.50 8.04
N LEU A 104 -19.91 -19.31 6.96
CA LEU A 104 -20.12 -20.03 5.70
C LEU A 104 -19.26 -21.29 5.64
N GLU A 105 -19.89 -22.39 5.20
CA GLU A 105 -19.24 -23.63 4.79
C GLU A 105 -19.80 -24.01 3.42
N ILE A 106 -19.06 -23.71 2.35
CA ILE A 106 -19.50 -23.88 0.96
C ILE A 106 -18.38 -24.51 0.15
N THR A 107 -18.70 -25.50 -0.67
CA THR A 107 -17.77 -26.06 -1.66
C THR A 107 -18.28 -25.77 -3.07
N GLY A 108 -17.42 -25.19 -3.91
CA GLY A 108 -17.67 -24.98 -5.34
C GLY A 108 -16.70 -25.80 -6.19
N ALA A 109 -17.22 -26.57 -7.14
CA ALA A 109 -16.42 -27.32 -8.10
C ALA A 109 -16.41 -26.63 -9.48
N PHE A 110 -15.27 -26.68 -10.15
CA PHE A 110 -15.02 -26.04 -11.44
C PHE A 110 -14.44 -27.06 -12.41
N GLU A 111 -14.97 -27.08 -13.62
CA GLU A 111 -14.40 -27.80 -14.76
C GLU A 111 -14.05 -26.76 -15.83
N LEU A 112 -12.77 -26.65 -16.14
CA LEU A 112 -12.26 -25.68 -17.10
C LEU A 112 -12.39 -26.23 -18.52
N PRO A 113 -12.43 -25.37 -19.56
CA PRO A 113 -12.41 -25.82 -20.95
C PRO A 113 -11.19 -26.66 -21.33
N SER A 114 -10.09 -26.58 -20.57
CA SER A 114 -8.91 -27.44 -20.71
C SER A 114 -9.14 -28.88 -20.25
N GLY A 115 -10.27 -29.16 -19.57
CA GLY A 115 -10.57 -30.44 -18.93
C GLY A 115 -10.04 -30.58 -17.50
N GLU A 116 -9.29 -29.59 -17.01
CA GLU A 116 -8.84 -29.56 -15.62
C GLU A 116 -10.02 -29.34 -14.66
N LYS A 117 -9.97 -30.02 -13.51
CA LYS A 117 -11.01 -29.98 -12.49
C LYS A 117 -10.44 -29.46 -11.18
N TYR A 118 -11.14 -28.52 -10.58
CA TYR A 118 -10.75 -27.91 -9.31
C TYR A 118 -11.96 -27.85 -8.38
N ALA A 119 -11.71 -27.88 -7.07
CA ALA A 119 -12.71 -27.56 -6.07
C ALA A 119 -12.14 -26.52 -5.11
N LEU A 120 -12.96 -25.55 -4.72
CA LEU A 120 -12.67 -24.60 -3.67
C LEU A 120 -13.66 -24.81 -2.54
N GLU A 121 -13.14 -24.98 -1.34
CA GLU A 121 -13.91 -25.01 -0.10
C GLU A 121 -13.66 -23.69 0.63
N LEU A 122 -14.74 -23.00 0.99
CA LEU A 122 -14.74 -21.86 1.89
C LEU A 122 -15.32 -22.34 3.21
N ARG A 123 -14.54 -22.29 4.27
CA ARG A 123 -14.95 -22.75 5.60
C ARG A 123 -14.51 -21.75 6.66
N ARG A 124 -15.48 -20.99 7.17
CA ARG A 124 -15.31 -20.05 8.28
C ARG A 124 -14.19 -19.02 8.05
N GLY A 125 -14.22 -18.41 6.87
CA GLY A 125 -13.26 -17.37 6.49
C GLY A 125 -11.92 -17.85 5.93
N VAL A 126 -11.79 -19.14 5.61
CA VAL A 126 -10.61 -19.74 4.94
C VAL A 126 -11.04 -20.47 3.68
#